data_AF-A0A6P1CSX9-F1
#
_entry.id   AF-A0A6P1CSX9-F1
#
_cell.length_a   1.000
_cell.length_b   1.000
_cell.length_c   1.000
_cell.angle_alpha   90.00
_cell.angle_beta   90.00
_cell.angle_gamma   90.00
#
_symmetry.space_group_name_H-M   'P 1'
#
loop_
_entity.id
_entity.type
_entity.pdbx_description
1 polymer ?
#
loop_
_entity_poly.entity_id
_entity_poly.type
_entity_poly.pdbx_seq_one_letter_code
_entity_poly.pdbx_strand_id
1 'polypeptide(L)'
;MTRYRWTTLLAFCCGAAPLYFGLNFLFYPGAAEGFGIDPWPTGNADGYFIVKGVRDLAIAAVTFLLLGLGLRRTLGWVVLINAAIPLGDALAVVTHGGSVATALTVHVTAAAALLLTAALLLTERAPVTAPARAQR
;
A
#
# COMPACT_ATOMS: atom_id res chain seq x y z
N MET A 1 -19.04 14.76 3.78
CA MET A 1 -18.27 14.34 2.59
C MET A 1 -18.86 13.05 2.03
N THR A 2 -18.87 12.85 0.71
CA THR A 2 -19.44 11.63 0.09
C THR A 2 -18.50 10.43 0.26
N ARG A 3 -19.06 9.21 0.28
CA ARG A 3 -18.29 7.94 0.36
C ARG A 3 -17.15 7.88 -0.67
N TYR A 4 -17.42 8.35 -1.89
CA TYR A 4 -16.44 8.42 -2.98
C TYR A 4 -15.20 9.27 -2.64
N ARG A 5 -15.37 10.41 -1.96
CA ARG A 5 -14.24 11.26 -1.54
C ARG A 5 -13.36 10.56 -0.51
N TRP A 6 -13.99 9.89 0.45
CA TRP A 6 -13.26 9.10 1.46
C TRP A 6 -12.49 7.94 0.83
N THR A 7 -13.14 7.16 -0.04
CA THR A 7 -12.47 6.05 -0.72
C THR A 7 -11.35 6.53 -1.64
N THR A 8 -11.49 7.70 -2.27
CA THR A 8 -10.41 8.32 -3.05
C THR A 8 -9.24 8.74 -2.17
N LEU A 9 -9.50 9.36 -1.02
CA LEU A 9 -8.45 9.72 -0.07
C LEU A 9 -7.71 8.49 0.44
N LEU A 10 -8.44 7.45 0.84
CA LEU A 10 -7.84 6.19 1.29
C LEU A 10 -6.99 5.53 0.21
N ALA A 11 -7.51 5.47 -1.02
CA ALA A 11 -6.77 4.94 -2.17
C ALA A 11 -5.51 5.76 -2.48
N PHE A 12 -5.58 7.08 -2.35
CA PHE A 12 -4.42 7.95 -2.47
C PHE A 12 -3.38 7.62 -1.39
N CYS A 13 -3.80 7.46 -0.12
CA CYS A 13 -2.92 7.05 0.96
C CYS A 13 -2.24 5.70 0.70
N CYS A 14 -2.95 4.73 0.09
CA CYS A 14 -2.37 3.44 -0.30
C CYS A 14 -1.25 3.56 -1.34
N GLY A 15 -1.20 4.63 -2.14
CA GLY A 15 -0.08 4.93 -3.03
C GLY A 15 0.99 5.82 -2.38
N ALA A 16 0.55 6.80 -1.58
CA ALA A 16 1.44 7.78 -0.96
C ALA A 16 2.33 7.16 0.13
N ALA A 17 1.81 6.21 0.91
CA ALA A 17 2.58 5.53 1.95
C ALA A 17 3.78 4.73 1.38
N PRO A 18 3.60 3.79 0.42
CA PRO A 18 4.74 3.10 -0.18
C PRO A 18 5.63 4.04 -1.00
N LEU A 19 5.11 5.13 -1.58
CA LEU A 19 5.98 6.16 -2.18
C LEU A 19 6.92 6.75 -1.14
N TYR A 20 6.38 7.17 0.00
CA TYR A 20 7.16 7.74 1.10
C TYR A 20 8.18 6.73 1.64
N PHE A 21 7.77 5.50 1.92
CA PHE A 21 8.70 4.46 2.40
C PHE A 21 9.76 4.15 1.36
N GLY A 22 9.38 3.99 0.09
CA GLY A 22 10.30 3.72 -1.00
C GLY A 22 11.38 4.78 -1.13
N LEU A 23 11.01 6.06 -1.11
CA LEU A 23 11.96 7.17 -1.13
C LEU A 23 12.88 7.17 0.10
N ASN A 24 12.34 6.91 1.30
CA ASN A 24 13.17 6.82 2.51
C ASN A 24 14.19 5.68 2.40
N PHE A 25 13.77 4.47 2.01
CA PHE A 25 14.70 3.33 1.86
C PHE A 25 15.78 3.54 0.79
N LEU A 26 15.55 4.44 -0.18
CA LEU A 26 16.56 4.78 -1.20
C LEU A 26 17.50 5.91 -0.77
N PHE A 27 17.05 6.86 0.04
CA PHE A 27 17.77 8.12 0.26
C PHE A 27 18.07 8.45 1.73
N TYR A 28 17.40 7.81 2.68
CA TYR A 28 17.57 8.06 4.11
C TYR A 28 18.23 6.84 4.79
N PRO A 29 19.47 6.99 5.31
CA PRO A 29 20.20 5.88 5.94
C PRO A 29 19.47 5.21 7.11
N GLY A 30 18.62 5.95 7.84
CA GLY A 30 17.84 5.44 8.97
C GLY A 30 16.46 4.90 8.59
N ALA A 31 16.16 4.66 7.31
CA ALA A 31 14.80 4.32 6.88
C ALA A 31 14.25 3.00 7.47
N ALA A 32 15.14 2.11 7.90
CA ALA A 32 14.78 0.86 8.56
C ALA A 32 14.43 1.07 10.06
N GLU A 33 14.78 2.21 10.63
CA GLU A 33 14.48 2.56 12.03
C GLU A 33 12.96 2.69 12.18
N GLY A 34 12.35 1.68 12.81
CA GLY A 34 10.89 1.55 12.93
C GLY A 34 10.25 0.46 12.08
N PHE A 35 10.99 -0.19 11.17
CA PHE A 35 10.48 -1.39 10.48
C PHE A 35 10.25 -2.55 11.47
N GLY A 36 11.03 -2.60 12.55
CA GLY A 36 10.87 -3.57 13.64
C GLY A 36 11.86 -4.75 13.59
N ILE A 37 12.87 -4.71 12.73
CA ILE A 37 14.00 -5.66 12.73
C ILE A 37 15.24 -4.93 13.26
N ASP A 38 15.87 -5.48 14.30
CA ASP A 38 17.03 -4.92 14.97
C ASP A 38 18.04 -6.04 15.33
N PRO A 39 19.33 -5.94 14.98
CA PRO A 39 19.93 -4.89 14.13
C PRO A 39 19.42 -4.96 12.69
N TRP A 40 19.14 -3.79 12.11
CA TRP A 40 18.80 -3.71 10.69
C TRP A 40 20.04 -3.96 9.80
N PRO A 41 19.84 -4.39 8.54
CA PRO A 41 20.93 -4.69 7.61
C PRO A 41 21.98 -3.57 7.48
N THR A 42 23.25 -3.95 7.44
CA THR A 42 24.40 -3.07 7.20
C THR A 42 25.42 -3.73 6.28
N GLY A 43 26.36 -2.95 5.73
CA GLY A 43 27.34 -3.44 4.77
C GLY A 43 26.64 -4.02 3.53
N ASN A 44 27.13 -5.11 2.94
CA ASN A 44 26.51 -5.68 1.72
C ASN A 44 25.01 -6.02 1.87
N ALA A 45 24.50 -6.24 3.08
CA ALA A 45 23.09 -6.56 3.31
C ALA A 45 22.18 -5.31 3.21
N ASP A 46 22.70 -4.09 3.32
CA ASP A 46 21.92 -2.86 3.15
C ASP A 46 21.41 -2.68 1.70
N GLY A 47 21.98 -3.40 0.73
CA GLY A 47 21.48 -3.46 -0.65
C GLY A 47 20.01 -3.93 -0.73
N TYR A 48 19.50 -4.65 0.27
CA TYR A 48 18.07 -4.98 0.36
C TYR A 48 17.17 -3.76 0.62
N PHE A 49 17.71 -2.65 1.10
CA PHE A 49 16.99 -1.37 1.17
C PHE A 49 16.68 -0.84 -0.22
N ILE A 50 17.60 -0.99 -1.18
CA ILE A 50 17.32 -0.67 -2.59
C ILE A 50 16.21 -1.56 -3.13
N VAL A 51 16.28 -2.87 -2.89
CA VAL A 51 15.24 -3.84 -3.32
C VAL A 51 13.86 -3.46 -2.78
N LYS A 52 13.77 -3.16 -1.47
CA LYS A 52 12.51 -2.70 -0.87
C LYS A 52 12.08 -1.36 -1.45
N GLY A 53 13.01 -0.42 -1.56
CA GLY A 53 12.76 0.94 -2.04
C GLY A 53 12.13 0.95 -3.42
N VAL A 54 12.74 0.27 -4.40
CA VAL A 54 12.23 0.22 -5.78
C VAL A 54 10.90 -0.52 -5.89
N ARG A 55 10.68 -1.56 -5.07
CA ARG A 55 9.40 -2.28 -5.02
C ARG A 55 8.28 -1.37 -4.54
N ASP A 56 8.53 -0.62 -3.46
CA ASP A 56 7.54 0.30 -2.89
C ASP A 56 7.24 1.47 -3.86
N LEU A 57 8.25 1.97 -4.60
CA LEU A 57 8.02 2.91 -5.70
C LEU A 57 7.16 2.34 -6.84
N ALA A 58 7.41 1.10 -7.25
CA ALA A 58 6.63 0.44 -8.30
C ALA A 58 5.15 0.27 -7.88
N ILE A 59 4.92 -0.13 -6.63
CA ILE A 59 3.57 -0.24 -6.05
C ILE A 59 2.87 1.12 -6.09
N ALA A 60 3.55 2.19 -5.63
CA ALA A 60 3.00 3.54 -5.67
C ALA A 60 2.64 3.98 -7.09
N ALA A 61 3.52 3.72 -8.07
CA ALA A 61 3.31 4.07 -9.47
C ALA A 61 2.07 3.36 -10.04
N VAL A 62 1.91 2.05 -9.81
CA VAL A 62 0.72 1.31 -10.26
C VAL A 62 -0.55 1.84 -9.58
N THR A 63 -0.49 2.10 -8.26
CA THR A 63 -1.64 2.64 -7.52
C THR A 63 -2.07 4.00 -8.05
N PHE A 64 -1.14 4.94 -8.25
CA PHE A 64 -1.46 6.27 -8.78
C PHE A 64 -1.89 6.24 -10.24
N LEU A 65 -1.32 5.37 -11.06
CA LEU A 65 -1.76 5.18 -12.45
C LEU A 65 -3.24 4.74 -12.49
N LEU A 66 -3.61 3.70 -11.75
CA LEU A 66 -4.99 3.20 -11.75
C LEU A 66 -5.96 4.20 -11.13
N LEU A 67 -5.53 4.93 -10.09
CA LEU A 67 -6.32 5.98 -9.47
C LEU A 67 -6.55 7.15 -10.45
N GLY A 68 -5.51 7.61 -11.14
CA GLY A 68 -5.56 8.70 -12.12
C GLY A 68 -6.39 8.35 -13.36
N LEU A 69 -6.35 7.09 -13.81
CA LEU A 69 -7.19 6.58 -14.89
C LEU A 69 -8.66 6.32 -14.46
N GLY A 70 -8.97 6.43 -13.17
CA GLY A 70 -10.31 6.13 -12.66
C GLY A 70 -10.69 4.65 -12.70
N LEU A 71 -9.72 3.74 -12.83
CA LEU A 71 -9.93 2.28 -12.88
C LEU A 71 -10.14 1.68 -11.48
N ARG A 72 -11.17 2.17 -10.77
CA ARG A 72 -11.34 1.98 -9.32
C ARG A 72 -11.54 0.54 -8.88
N ARG A 73 -12.29 -0.27 -9.65
CA ARG A 73 -12.47 -1.70 -9.33
C ARG A 73 -11.16 -2.48 -9.50
N THR A 74 -10.41 -2.20 -10.56
CA THR A 74 -9.07 -2.78 -10.78
C THR A 74 -8.11 -2.36 -9.67
N LEU A 75 -8.13 -1.08 -9.30
CA LEU A 75 -7.36 -0.56 -8.16
C LEU A 75 -7.73 -1.29 -6.86
N GLY A 76 -9.01 -1.57 -6.62
CA GLY A 76 -9.46 -2.34 -5.45
C GLY A 76 -8.82 -3.73 -5.36
N TRP A 77 -8.72 -4.44 -6.48
CA TRP A 77 -8.01 -5.73 -6.54
C TRP A 77 -6.50 -5.59 -6.32
N VAL A 78 -5.87 -4.58 -6.91
CA VAL A 78 -4.44 -4.31 -6.70
C VAL A 78 -4.16 -3.98 -5.23
N VAL A 79 -4.97 -3.13 -4.59
CA VAL A 79 -4.83 -2.80 -3.16
C VAL A 79 -5.05 -4.05 -2.29
N LEU A 80 -6.00 -4.92 -2.64
CA LEU A 80 -6.21 -6.19 -1.94
C LEU A 80 -4.97 -7.10 -2.01
N ILE A 81 -4.40 -7.27 -3.20
CA ILE A 81 -3.16 -8.05 -3.40
C ILE A 81 -2.01 -7.43 -2.60
N ASN A 82 -1.87 -6.10 -2.64
CA ASN A 82 -0.83 -5.38 -1.93
C ASN A 82 -0.96 -5.52 -0.39
N ALA A 83 -2.14 -5.85 0.15
CA ALA A 83 -2.29 -6.12 1.58
C ALA A 83 -1.46 -7.31 2.06
N ALA A 84 -1.03 -8.21 1.16
CA ALA A 84 -0.10 -9.28 1.49
C ALA A 84 1.29 -8.78 1.89
N ILE A 85 1.70 -7.59 1.43
CA ILE A 85 3.02 -7.01 1.71
C ILE A 85 3.20 -6.70 3.19
N PRO A 86 2.35 -5.87 3.84
CA PRO A 86 2.50 -5.62 5.26
C PRO A 86 2.28 -6.88 6.10
N LEU A 87 1.51 -7.89 5.64
CA LEU A 87 1.45 -9.18 6.33
C LEU A 87 2.80 -9.93 6.26
N GLY A 88 3.47 -9.89 5.11
CA GLY A 88 4.83 -10.39 4.95
C GLY A 88 5.84 -9.62 5.80
N ASP A 89 5.71 -8.30 5.89
CA ASP A 89 6.56 -7.46 6.74
C ASP A 89 6.35 -7.79 8.23
N ALA A 90 5.10 -8.02 8.67
CA ALA A 90 4.79 -8.48 10.02
C ALA A 90 5.43 -9.85 10.31
N LEU A 91 5.36 -10.78 9.35
CA LEU A 91 6.02 -12.08 9.46
C LEU A 91 7.53 -11.94 9.56
N ALA A 92 8.15 -11.08 8.73
CA ALA A 92 9.58 -10.80 8.77
C ALA A 92 10.01 -10.29 10.15
N VAL A 93 9.26 -9.34 10.73
CA VAL A 93 9.51 -8.82 12.09
C VAL A 93 9.51 -9.96 13.12
N VAL A 94 8.43 -10.75 13.22
CA VAL A 94 8.33 -11.79 14.28
C VAL A 94 9.30 -12.95 14.09
N THR A 95 9.78 -13.19 12.86
CA THR A 95 10.73 -14.27 12.56
C THR A 95 12.18 -13.84 12.66
N HIS A 96 12.47 -12.54 12.72
CA HIS A 96 13.83 -12.00 12.71
C HIS A 96 14.10 -11.10 13.93
N GLY A 97 13.65 -11.55 15.11
CA GLY A 97 13.99 -10.94 16.40
C GLY A 97 13.18 -9.68 16.77
N GLY A 98 12.25 -9.27 15.93
CA GLY A 98 11.35 -8.15 16.18
C GLY A 98 10.22 -8.48 17.14
N SER A 99 9.61 -7.43 17.71
CA SER A 99 8.52 -7.60 18.69
C SER A 99 7.18 -7.88 18.02
N VAL A 100 6.37 -8.77 18.62
CA VAL A 100 4.97 -8.99 18.23
C VAL A 100 4.17 -7.69 18.31
N ALA A 101 4.47 -6.83 19.28
CA ALA A 101 3.83 -5.53 19.41
C ALA A 101 4.03 -4.69 18.14
N THR A 102 5.26 -4.56 17.64
CA THR A 102 5.57 -3.83 16.39
C THR A 102 4.90 -4.48 15.18
N ALA A 103 4.95 -5.81 15.08
CA ALA A 103 4.28 -6.52 13.99
C ALA A 103 2.78 -6.23 13.94
N LEU A 104 2.11 -6.20 15.10
CA LEU A 104 0.68 -5.90 15.18
C LEU A 104 0.39 -4.42 14.94
N THR A 105 1.10 -3.50 15.61
CA THR A 105 0.75 -2.07 15.62
C THR A 105 1.17 -1.34 14.36
N VAL A 106 2.26 -1.75 13.70
CA VAL A 106 2.76 -1.11 12.47
C VAL A 106 2.24 -1.84 11.24
N HIS A 107 2.49 -3.14 11.17
CA HIS A 107 2.30 -3.88 9.93
C HIS A 107 0.87 -4.41 9.77
N VAL A 108 0.30 -5.05 10.81
CA VAL A 108 -1.07 -5.57 10.72
C VAL A 108 -2.11 -4.44 10.63
N THR A 109 -1.87 -3.29 11.27
CA THR A 109 -2.73 -2.10 11.10
C THR A 109 -2.67 -1.56 9.67
N ALA A 110 -1.48 -1.50 9.06
CA ALA A 110 -1.34 -1.14 7.65
C ALA A 110 -2.08 -2.13 6.72
N ALA A 111 -1.93 -3.44 6.97
CA ALA A 111 -2.68 -4.46 6.24
C ALA A 111 -4.20 -4.26 6.37
N ALA A 112 -4.71 -3.99 7.58
CA ALA A 112 -6.12 -3.71 7.81
C ALA A 112 -6.60 -2.45 7.06
N ALA A 113 -5.79 -1.40 7.00
CA ALA A 113 -6.10 -0.19 6.23
C ALA A 113 -6.20 -0.48 4.73
N LEU A 114 -5.31 -1.30 4.17
CA LEU A 114 -5.38 -1.74 2.78
C LEU A 114 -6.63 -2.60 2.53
N LEU A 115 -6.92 -3.57 3.40
CA LEU A 115 -8.11 -4.43 3.29
C LEU A 115 -9.42 -3.62 3.32
N LEU A 116 -9.52 -2.65 4.24
CA LEU A 116 -10.66 -1.74 4.30
C LEU A 116 -10.79 -0.92 3.00
N THR A 117 -9.68 -0.37 2.51
CA THR A 117 -9.66 0.44 1.28
C THR A 117 -10.06 -0.39 0.06
N ALA A 118 -9.53 -1.61 -0.05
CA ALA A 118 -9.90 -2.56 -1.09
C ALA A 118 -11.38 -2.92 -1.04
N ALA A 119 -11.91 -3.27 0.13
CA ALA A 119 -13.33 -3.58 0.31
C ALA A 119 -14.22 -2.41 -0.10
N LEU A 120 -13.84 -1.18 0.26
CA LEU A 120 -14.57 0.02 -0.16
C LEU A 120 -14.56 0.20 -1.69
N LEU A 121 -13.39 0.09 -2.33
CA LEU A 121 -13.24 0.21 -3.79
C LEU A 121 -14.01 -0.89 -4.55
N LEU A 122 -13.99 -2.13 -4.06
CA LEU A 122 -14.65 -3.27 -4.72
C LEU A 122 -16.18 -3.25 -4.56
N THR A 123 -16.68 -2.54 -3.55
CA THR A 123 -18.12 -2.38 -3.26
C THR A 123 -18.67 -1.01 -3.66
N GLU A 124 -17.87 -0.15 -4.29
CA GLU A 124 -18.37 1.05 -4.95
C GLU A 124 -19.27 0.66 -6.11
N ARG A 125 -20.50 1.19 -6.13
CA ARG A 125 -21.40 0.99 -7.26
C ARG A 125 -20.82 1.72 -8.47
N ALA A 126 -20.71 1.03 -9.60
CA ALA A 126 -20.44 1.70 -10.86
C ALA A 126 -21.53 2.76 -11.10
N PRO A 127 -21.20 3.95 -11.62
CA PRO A 127 -22.21 4.87 -12.11
C PRO A 127 -23.09 4.11 -13.11
N VAL A 128 -24.40 4.10 -12.91
CA VAL A 128 -25.32 3.53 -13.89
C VAL A 128 -25.13 4.35 -15.16
N THR A 129 -24.49 3.79 -16.17
CA THR A 129 -24.51 4.38 -17.51
C THR A 129 -25.97 4.35 -17.95
N ALA A 130 -26.63 5.50 -17.92
CA ALA A 130 -27.98 5.62 -18.45
C ALA A 130 -27.96 5.09 -19.90
N PRO A 131 -28.90 4.21 -20.30
CA PRO A 131 -28.91 3.70 -21.66
C PRO A 131 -28.95 4.88 -22.63
N ALA A 132 -28.04 4.86 -23.60
CA ALA A 132 -27.99 5.86 -24.67
C ALA A 132 -29.40 6.00 -25.23
N ARG A 133 -30.00 7.19 -25.05
CA ARG A 133 -31.32 7.51 -25.58
C ARG A 133 -31.18 7.35 -27.09
N ALA A 134 -31.69 6.25 -27.63
CA ALA A 134 -31.74 6.01 -29.07
C ALA A 134 -32.48 7.20 -29.67
N GLN A 135 -31.73 8.07 -30.35
CA GLN A 135 -32.31 9.14 -31.14
C GLN A 135 -33.04 8.45 -32.29
N ARG A 136 -34.38 8.51 -32.22
CA ARG A 136 -35.29 8.18 -33.30
C ARG A 136 -35.22 9.23 -34.39
#